data_AF-A0A2E5G349-F1
#
_entry.id   AF-A0A2E5G349-F1
#
_cell.length_a   1.000
_cell.length_b   1.000
_cell.length_c   1.000
_cell.angle_alpha   90.00
_cell.angle_beta   90.00
_cell.angle_gamma   90.00
#
_symmetry.space_group_name_H-M   'P 1'
#
loop_
_entity.id
_entity.type
_entity.pdbx_description
1 polymer ?
#
loop_
_entity_poly.entity_id
_entity_poly.type
_entity_poly.pdbx_seq_one_letter_code
_entity_poly.pdbx_strand_id
1 'polypeptide(L)'
;MSGTLLLLRSEPWRLSDIVDHWGARGGHIIPLHGLCLALGVMVLLLGGLWLWRTIEHQRYDLPVLLVFHRVARSMSLSLAEQWVLVRITWHESLPSPLTLMCSPATFNFHADRYAQSVSKRTAIHDARHLVSLRIKLFN
;
A
#
# COMPACT_ATOMS: atom_id res chain seq x y z
N MET A 1 -55.56 -43.66 -50.45
CA MET A 1 -56.07 -43.24 -49.13
C MET A 1 -55.09 -43.71 -48.06
N SER A 2 -54.98 -42.93 -46.98
CA SER A 2 -54.17 -43.16 -45.78
C SER A 2 -52.68 -42.78 -45.87
N GLY A 3 -52.42 -41.48 -45.73
CA GLY A 3 -51.24 -40.98 -45.02
C GLY A 3 -51.60 -40.84 -43.54
N THR A 4 -50.71 -41.33 -42.66
CA THR A 4 -50.88 -41.20 -41.21
C THR A 4 -49.63 -40.55 -40.63
N LEU A 5 -49.89 -39.45 -39.94
CA LEU A 5 -48.98 -38.42 -39.48
C LEU A 5 -48.02 -38.88 -38.38
N LEU A 6 -46.77 -38.44 -38.53
CA LEU A 6 -45.79 -38.27 -37.46
C LEU A 6 -46.33 -37.25 -36.43
N LEU A 7 -46.63 -37.72 -35.22
CA LEU A 7 -46.83 -36.85 -34.05
C LEU A 7 -45.56 -36.87 -33.20
N LEU A 8 -44.62 -35.97 -33.52
CA LEU A 8 -43.58 -35.54 -32.59
C LEU A 8 -44.28 -34.74 -31.48
N ARG A 9 -44.49 -35.38 -30.33
CA ARG A 9 -44.96 -34.74 -29.11
C ARG A 9 -43.82 -33.93 -28.52
N SER A 10 -43.78 -32.63 -28.80
CA SER A 10 -42.86 -31.68 -28.18
C SER A 10 -43.21 -31.52 -26.70
N GLU A 11 -42.41 -32.11 -25.80
CA GLU A 11 -42.56 -31.89 -24.36
C GLU A 11 -42.18 -30.45 -23.99
N PRO A 12 -42.93 -29.78 -23.12
CA PRO A 12 -42.58 -28.44 -22.67
C PRO A 12 -41.38 -28.53 -21.73
N TRP A 13 -40.24 -28.02 -22.20
CA TRP A 13 -39.06 -27.62 -21.42
C TRP A 13 -39.50 -27.09 -20.05
N ARG A 14 -39.41 -27.94 -19.04
CA ARG A 14 -39.85 -27.63 -17.69
C ARG A 14 -38.81 -26.69 -17.11
N LEU A 15 -39.16 -25.41 -16.93
CA LEU A 15 -38.29 -24.39 -16.33
C LEU A 15 -37.73 -24.82 -14.96
N SER A 16 -38.38 -25.77 -14.28
CA SER A 16 -37.88 -26.43 -13.08
C SER A 16 -36.49 -27.04 -13.27
N ASP A 17 -36.21 -27.64 -14.43
CA ASP A 17 -34.97 -28.39 -14.64
C ASP A 17 -33.77 -27.44 -14.86
N ILE A 18 -34.03 -26.22 -15.32
CA ILE A 18 -33.02 -25.16 -15.44
C ILE A 18 -32.75 -24.54 -14.07
N VAL A 19 -33.79 -24.33 -13.26
CA VAL A 19 -33.66 -23.80 -11.90
C VAL A 19 -32.95 -24.81 -10.99
N ASP A 20 -33.22 -26.10 -11.12
CA ASP A 20 -32.54 -27.15 -10.35
C ASP A 20 -31.06 -27.30 -10.77
N HIS A 21 -30.73 -27.09 -12.05
CA HIS A 21 -29.33 -27.10 -12.50
C HIS A 21 -28.53 -25.88 -12.01
N TRP A 22 -29.18 -24.73 -11.81
CA TRP A 22 -28.58 -23.55 -11.18
C TRP A 22 -28.55 -23.63 -9.65
N GLY A 23 -29.57 -24.23 -9.03
CA GLY A 23 -29.65 -24.45 -7.58
C GLY A 23 -28.66 -25.49 -7.06
N ALA A 24 -28.38 -26.55 -7.83
CA ALA A 24 -27.45 -27.60 -7.42
C ALA A 24 -25.96 -27.20 -7.47
N ARG A 25 -25.60 -26.12 -8.17
CA ARG A 25 -24.25 -25.50 -8.10
C ARG A 25 -24.18 -24.32 -7.12
N GLY A 26 -25.29 -24.02 -6.43
CA GLY A 26 -25.44 -22.91 -5.49
C GLY A 26 -25.06 -23.23 -4.05
N GLY A 27 -24.34 -24.33 -3.80
CA GLY A 27 -23.63 -24.54 -2.54
C GLY A 27 -22.46 -23.56 -2.45
N HIS A 28 -22.74 -22.28 -2.18
CA HIS A 28 -21.76 -21.20 -2.04
C HIS A 28 -20.87 -21.39 -0.81
N ILE A 29 -20.02 -22.40 -0.84
CA ILE A 29 -18.76 -22.35 -0.12
C ILE A 29 -17.87 -21.51 -1.03
N ILE A 30 -17.92 -20.17 -0.89
CA ILE A 30 -16.86 -19.34 -1.45
C ILE A 30 -15.59 -19.92 -0.83
N PRO A 31 -14.70 -20.55 -1.62
CA PRO A 31 -13.52 -21.16 -1.04
C PRO A 31 -12.80 -20.02 -0.32
N LEU A 32 -12.56 -20.16 0.99
CA LEU A 32 -11.92 -19.12 1.81
C LEU A 32 -10.66 -18.56 1.13
N HIS A 33 -9.97 -19.43 0.38
CA HIS A 33 -8.86 -19.11 -0.51
C HIS A 33 -9.19 -18.05 -1.58
N GLY A 34 -10.33 -18.16 -2.28
CA GLY A 34 -10.78 -17.19 -3.29
C GLY A 34 -11.16 -15.83 -2.68
N LEU A 35 -11.82 -15.84 -1.52
CA LEU A 35 -12.11 -14.61 -0.77
C LEU A 35 -10.81 -13.94 -0.31
N CYS A 36 -9.86 -14.72 0.23
CA CYS A 36 -8.58 -14.23 0.71
C CYS A 36 -7.72 -13.67 -0.43
N LEU A 37 -7.71 -14.32 -1.60
CA LEU A 37 -7.05 -13.80 -2.80
C LEU A 37 -7.69 -12.51 -3.29
N ALA A 38 -9.01 -12.43 -3.36
CA ALA A 38 -9.71 -11.22 -3.78
C ALA A 38 -9.43 -10.05 -2.83
N LEU A 39 -9.45 -10.29 -1.51
CA LEU A 39 -9.09 -9.29 -0.51
C LEU A 39 -7.62 -8.89 -0.60
N GLY A 40 -6.71 -9.84 -0.79
CA GLY A 40 -5.28 -9.58 -0.97
C GLY A 40 -5.01 -8.70 -2.18
N VAL A 41 -5.59 -9.04 -3.33
CA VAL A 41 -5.49 -8.23 -4.56
C VAL A 41 -6.09 -6.84 -4.36
N MET A 42 -7.25 -6.75 -3.70
CA MET A 42 -7.88 -5.46 -3.40
C MET A 42 -7.01 -4.58 -2.50
N VAL A 43 -6.41 -5.13 -1.45
CA VAL A 43 -5.47 -4.41 -0.57
C VAL A 43 -4.23 -3.97 -1.36
N LEU A 44 -3.72 -4.80 -2.25
CA LEU A 44 -2.53 -4.49 -3.06
C LEU A 44 -2.83 -3.37 -4.08
N LEU A 45 -4.01 -3.39 -4.69
CA LEU A 45 -4.48 -2.33 -5.60
C LEU A 45 -4.73 -1.01 -4.86
N LEU A 46 -5.43 -1.06 -3.72
CA LEU A 46 -5.70 0.14 -2.92
C LEU A 46 -4.42 0.72 -2.32
N GLY A 47 -3.52 -0.14 -1.82
CA GLY A 47 -2.21 0.25 -1.32
C GLY A 47 -1.35 0.84 -2.44
N GLY A 48 -1.35 0.23 -3.63
CA GLY A 48 -0.66 0.73 -4.81
C GLY A 48 -1.20 2.07 -5.29
N LEU A 49 -2.52 2.25 -5.32
CA LEU A 49 -3.16 3.53 -5.70
C LEU A 49 -2.87 4.63 -4.68
N TRP A 50 -2.89 4.30 -3.38
CA TRP A 50 -2.55 5.24 -2.31
C TRP A 50 -1.07 5.63 -2.36
N LEU A 51 -0.19 4.67 -2.61
CA LEU A 51 1.23 4.90 -2.81
C LEU A 51 1.49 5.74 -4.07
N TRP A 52 0.79 5.44 -5.16
CA TRP A 52 0.87 6.21 -6.40
C TRP A 52 0.43 7.66 -6.19
N ARG A 53 -0.71 7.89 -5.54
CA ARG A 53 -1.20 9.24 -5.19
C ARG A 53 -0.23 10.03 -4.30
N THR A 54 0.42 9.34 -3.35
CA THR A 54 1.41 10.00 -2.48
C THR A 54 2.71 10.30 -3.22
N ILE A 55 3.13 9.46 -4.17
CA ILE A 55 4.29 9.70 -5.04
C ILE A 55 3.99 10.77 -6.10
N GLU A 56 2.82 10.76 -6.74
CA GLU A 56 2.47 11.71 -7.81
C GLU A 56 2.37 13.15 -7.30
N HIS A 57 1.97 13.34 -6.04
CA HIS A 57 2.02 14.65 -5.39
C HIS A 57 3.42 15.07 -4.94
N GLN A 58 4.41 14.18 -4.97
CA GLN A 58 5.73 14.43 -4.41
C GLN A 58 6.83 14.26 -5.45
N ARG A 59 7.48 15.38 -5.79
CA ARG A 59 8.53 15.52 -6.81
C ARG A 59 9.88 14.88 -6.41
N TYR A 60 9.88 13.70 -5.79
CA TYR A 60 11.14 13.00 -5.56
C TYR A 60 11.44 12.10 -6.73
N ASP A 61 12.58 12.37 -7.37
CA ASP A 61 13.14 11.46 -8.34
C ASP A 61 13.41 10.11 -7.66
N LEU A 62 12.76 9.05 -8.17
CA LEU A 62 13.00 7.66 -7.78
C LEU A 62 14.49 7.29 -7.59
N PRO A 63 15.44 7.73 -8.46
CA PRO A 63 16.86 7.47 -8.25
C PRO A 63 17.42 8.09 -6.95
N VAL A 64 16.96 9.27 -6.54
CA VAL A 64 17.41 9.92 -5.29
C VAL A 64 16.98 9.10 -4.08
N LEU A 65 15.76 8.56 -4.09
CA LEU A 65 15.27 7.68 -3.02
C LEU A 65 16.06 6.37 -2.94
N LEU A 66 16.45 5.80 -4.08
CA LEU A 66 17.28 4.59 -4.14
C LEU A 66 18.69 4.85 -3.59
N VAL A 67 19.30 5.98 -3.94
CA VAL A 67 20.60 6.39 -3.39
C VAL A 67 20.48 6.58 -1.88
N PHE A 68 19.46 7.30 -1.41
CA PHE A 68 19.18 7.44 0.02
C PHE A 68 19.05 6.09 0.72
N HIS A 69 18.25 5.17 0.17
CA HIS A 69 18.07 3.85 0.78
C HIS A 69 19.40 3.07 0.88
N ARG A 70 20.25 3.14 -0.15
CA ARG A 70 21.57 2.50 -0.14
C ARG A 70 22.49 3.11 0.92
N VAL A 71 22.55 4.43 1.01
CA VAL A 71 23.36 5.14 2.02
C VAL A 71 22.84 4.84 3.43
N ALA A 72 21.53 4.91 3.64
CA ALA A 72 20.91 4.59 4.92
C ALA A 72 21.16 3.15 5.38
N ARG A 73 21.12 2.19 4.44
CA ARG A 73 21.51 0.79 4.69
C ARG A 73 22.97 0.66 5.11
N SER A 74 23.88 1.41 4.47
CA SER A 74 25.31 1.39 4.82
C SER A 74 25.57 1.93 6.23
N MET A 75 24.73 2.85 6.69
CA MET A 75 24.76 3.42 8.05
C MET A 75 23.92 2.62 9.06
N SER A 76 23.45 1.42 8.69
CA SER A 76 22.63 0.55 9.54
C SER A 76 21.35 1.21 10.08
N LEU A 77 20.77 2.14 9.31
CA LEU A 77 19.49 2.75 9.65
C LEU A 77 18.35 1.77 9.40
N SER A 78 17.50 1.61 10.41
CA SER A 78 16.26 0.85 10.32
C SER A 78 15.27 1.51 9.34
N LEU A 79 14.32 0.72 8.83
CA LEU A 79 13.25 1.24 7.97
C LEU A 79 12.42 2.33 8.65
N ALA A 80 12.19 2.21 9.97
CA ALA A 80 11.49 3.22 10.75
C ALA A 80 12.25 4.55 10.78
N GLU A 81 13.56 4.52 11.01
CA GLU A 81 14.42 5.70 11.00
C GLU A 81 14.50 6.34 9.61
N GLN A 82 14.61 5.52 8.57
CA GLN A 82 14.56 5.99 7.18
C GLN A 82 13.24 6.70 6.89
N TRP A 83 12.12 6.15 7.38
CA TRP A 83 10.81 6.74 7.19
C TRP A 83 10.64 8.06 7.92
N VAL A 84 11.22 8.21 9.11
CA VAL A 84 11.21 9.48 9.84
C VAL A 84 11.97 10.57 9.07
N LEU A 85 13.14 10.26 8.51
CA LEU A 85 13.89 11.21 7.67
C LEU A 85 13.08 11.62 6.45
N VAL A 86 12.45 10.65 5.78
CA VAL A 86 11.58 10.90 4.62
C VAL A 86 10.41 11.79 5.02
N ARG A 87 9.73 11.54 6.15
CA ARG A 87 8.63 12.37 6.63
C ARG A 87 9.05 13.81 6.96
N ILE A 88 10.20 14.01 7.60
CA ILE A 88 10.73 15.37 7.84
C ILE A 88 10.99 16.07 6.51
N THR A 89 11.64 15.38 5.58
CA THR A 89 11.95 15.89 4.24
C THR A 89 10.69 16.33 3.51
N TRP A 90 9.63 15.52 3.59
CA TRP A 90 8.32 15.81 3.02
C TRP A 90 7.65 17.00 3.67
N HIS A 91 7.66 17.06 4.99
CA HIS A 91 7.04 18.14 5.74
C HIS A 91 7.71 19.49 5.47
N GLU A 92 9.05 19.49 5.41
CA GLU A 92 9.86 20.70 5.23
C GLU A 92 10.13 21.04 3.76
N SER A 93 9.58 20.25 2.82
CA SER A 93 9.79 20.42 1.37
C SER A 93 11.28 20.46 0.97
N LEU A 94 12.09 19.61 1.62
CA LEU A 94 13.53 19.53 1.34
C LEU A 94 13.79 18.82 -0.01
N PRO A 95 14.90 19.11 -0.69
CA PRO A 95 15.18 18.52 -1.99
C PRO A 95 15.45 17.02 -1.91
N SER A 96 15.99 16.53 -0.79
CA SER A 96 16.22 15.09 -0.58
C SER A 96 16.38 14.76 0.90
N PRO A 97 16.10 13.50 1.32
CA PRO A 97 16.39 13.04 2.68
C PRO A 97 17.90 13.02 3.00
N LEU A 98 18.74 12.96 1.96
CA LEU A 98 20.19 13.08 2.10
C LEU A 98 20.60 14.43 2.68
N THR A 99 19.84 15.50 2.42
CA THR A 99 20.10 16.84 2.97
C THR A 99 20.12 16.84 4.50
N LEU A 100 19.27 16.03 5.13
CA LEU A 100 19.24 15.86 6.59
C LEU A 100 20.44 15.10 7.13
N MET A 101 21.15 14.34 6.29
CA MET A 101 22.32 13.55 6.67
C MET A 101 23.63 14.32 6.48
N CYS A 102 23.62 15.42 5.73
CA CYS A 102 24.83 16.20 5.42
C CYS A 102 25.40 16.98 6.61
N SER A 103 24.56 17.42 7.54
CA SER A 103 24.99 18.26 8.66
C SER A 103 24.10 18.09 9.90
N PRO A 104 24.69 17.99 11.10
CA PRO A 104 23.94 17.90 12.34
C PRO A 104 23.12 19.16 12.64
N ALA A 105 23.60 20.34 12.20
CA ALA A 105 22.87 21.59 12.38
C ALA A 105 21.59 21.62 11.54
N THR A 106 21.69 21.19 10.28
CA THR A 106 20.55 21.07 9.36
C THR A 106 19.55 20.04 9.85
N PHE A 107 20.02 18.89 10.32
CA PHE A 107 19.17 17.86 10.92
C PHE A 107 18.36 18.42 12.10
N ASN A 108 19.04 19.01 13.10
CA ASN A 108 18.37 19.50 14.31
C ASN A 108 17.36 20.61 14.00
N PHE A 109 17.71 21.55 13.12
CA PHE A 109 16.82 22.65 12.75
C PHE A 109 15.49 22.14 12.15
N HIS A 110 15.56 21.21 11.19
CA HIS A 110 14.35 20.67 10.56
C HIS A 110 13.62 19.65 11.45
N ALA A 111 14.34 18.89 12.27
CA ALA A 111 13.73 17.97 13.23
C ALA A 111 12.91 18.72 14.30
N ASP A 112 13.44 19.83 14.83
CA ASP A 112 12.73 20.66 15.82
C ASP A 112 11.50 21.32 15.21
N ARG A 113 11.62 21.85 13.99
CA ARG A 113 10.50 22.47 13.27
C ARG A 113 9.39 21.46 12.94
N TYR A 114 9.78 20.25 12.53
CA TYR A 114 8.86 19.14 12.34
C TYR A 114 8.18 18.71 13.65
N ALA A 115 8.92 18.62 14.76
CA ALA A 115 8.35 18.25 16.05
C ALA A 115 7.32 19.27 16.57
N GLN A 116 7.50 20.55 16.21
CA GLN A 116 6.56 21.63 16.53
C GLN A 116 5.30 21.62 15.67
N SER A 117 5.37 21.12 14.43
CA SER A 117 4.24 21.14 13.49
C SER A 117 3.32 19.92 13.60
N VAL A 118 3.83 18.80 14.11
CA VAL A 118 3.05 17.56 14.22
C VAL A 118 2.32 17.41 15.57
N SER A 119 1.33 16.51 15.61
CA SER A 119 0.60 16.23 16.85
C SER A 119 1.54 15.74 17.96
N LYS A 120 1.24 16.07 19.22
CA LYS A 120 2.06 15.66 20.38
C LYS A 120 2.31 14.14 20.43
N ARG A 121 1.34 13.31 20.03
CA ARG A 121 1.51 11.85 20.00
C ARG A 121 2.53 11.41 18.95
N THR A 122 2.46 11.99 17.75
CA THR A 122 3.40 11.73 16.66
C THR A 122 4.79 12.23 17.01
N ALA A 123 4.91 13.42 17.60
CA ALA A 123 6.18 13.98 18.04
C ALA A 123 6.87 13.08 19.08
N ILE A 124 6.14 12.57 20.07
CA ILE A 124 6.71 11.68 21.11
C ILE A 124 7.18 10.35 20.51
N HIS A 125 6.40 9.78 19.59
CA HIS A 125 6.77 8.55 18.90
C HIS A 125 8.05 8.74 18.07
N ASP A 126 8.08 9.80 17.28
CA ASP A 126 9.19 10.07 16.36
C ASP A 126 10.45 10.56 17.11
N ALA A 127 10.31 11.21 18.28
CA ALA A 127 11.43 11.71 19.09
C ALA A 127 12.46 10.63 19.45
N ARG A 128 12.03 9.41 19.76
CA ARG A 128 12.96 8.29 20.05
C ARG A 128 13.82 7.95 18.82
N HIS A 129 13.21 7.96 17.65
CA HIS A 129 13.91 7.72 16.38
C HIS A 129 14.81 8.89 16.01
N LEU A 130 14.42 10.14 16.28
CA LEU A 130 15.25 11.32 16.02
C LEU A 130 16.52 11.34 16.88
N VAL A 131 16.42 10.95 18.16
CA VAL A 131 17.60 10.84 19.03
C VAL A 131 18.53 9.73 18.53
N SER A 132 17.99 8.57 18.17
CA SER A 132 18.80 7.47 17.64
C SER A 132 19.47 7.84 16.31
N LEU A 133 18.74 8.49 15.41
CA LEU A 133 19.24 9.03 14.15
C LEU A 133 20.40 10.00 14.36
N ARG A 134 20.25 10.96 15.27
CA ARG A 134 21.31 11.94 15.56
C ARG A 134 22.60 11.26 16.00
N ILE A 135 22.51 10.24 16.85
CA ILE A 135 23.68 9.48 17.31
C ILE A 135 24.29 8.71 16.14
N LYS A 136 23.50 7.95 15.37
CA LYS A 136 24.04 7.12 14.28
C LYS A 136 24.62 7.91 13.11
N LEU A 137 24.08 9.10 12.84
CA LEU A 137 24.50 9.93 11.70
C LEU A 137 25.75 10.77 12.00
N PHE A 138 25.97 11.15 13.26
CA PHE A 138 26.93 12.20 13.61
C PHE A 138 27.86 11.88 14.80
N ASN A 139 27.79 10.67 15.37
CA ASN A 139 28.77 10.11 16.32
C ASN A 139 29.42 8.86 15.75
#